data_AF-A0A2V7EWL3-F1
#
_entry.id   AF-A0A2V7EWL3-F1
#
_cell.length_a   1.000
_cell.length_b   1.000
_cell.length_c   1.000
_cell.angle_alpha   90.00
_cell.angle_beta   90.00
_cell.angle_gamma   90.00
#
_symmetry.space_group_name_H-M   'P 1'
#
loop_
_entity.id
_entity.type
_entity.pdbx_description
1 polymer ?
#
loop_
_entity_poly.entity_id
_entity_poly.type
_entity_poly.pdbx_seq_one_letter_code
_entity_poly.pdbx_strand_id
1 'polypeptide(L)'
;MESDTIPQKTLVGRDAARQFFLVYARAFPDLHFDIEQMLTAGDFVVVRWTATGTHRGDLMGLPPTNKRAVTRGCSVTEYENSRPSHDRIYWDSGN
;
A
#
# COMPACT_ATOMS: atom_id res chain seq x y z
N MET A 1 3.36 -5.41 -9.74
CA MET A 1 2.03 -4.96 -9.28
C MET A 1 0.94 -5.66 -10.08
N GLU A 2 0.43 -6.75 -9.52
CA GLU A 2 -0.88 -7.31 -9.89
C GLU A 2 -1.70 -7.26 -8.60
N SER A 3 -2.82 -6.53 -8.65
CA SER A 3 -3.81 -6.38 -7.59
C SER A 3 -5.14 -6.26 -8.31
N ASP A 4 -6.02 -7.23 -8.12
CA ASP A 4 -7.27 -7.40 -8.90
C ASP A 4 -8.31 -6.29 -8.66
N THR A 5 -8.03 -5.28 -7.84
CA THR A 5 -8.99 -4.19 -7.55
C THR A 5 -8.55 -2.79 -8.00
N ILE A 6 -7.39 -2.64 -8.65
CA ILE A 6 -6.97 -1.34 -9.23
C ILE A 6 -6.59 -1.53 -10.70
N PRO A 7 -7.16 -0.73 -11.64
CA PRO A 7 -6.78 -0.81 -13.04
C PRO A 7 -5.26 -0.67 -13.19
N GLN A 8 -4.70 -1.74 -13.75
CA GLN A 8 -3.33 -2.08 -14.03
C GLN A 8 -2.47 -0.89 -14.49
N LYS A 9 -1.84 -0.19 -13.54
CA LYS A 9 -0.76 0.76 -13.85
C LYS A 9 0.45 0.45 -13.01
N THR A 10 1.30 -0.48 -13.46
CA THR A 10 2.62 -0.73 -12.86
C THR A 10 3.32 0.59 -12.54
N LEU A 11 3.52 0.89 -11.25
CA LEU A 11 4.30 2.02 -10.80
C LEU A 11 5.76 1.65 -11.01
N VAL A 12 6.36 2.24 -12.04
CA VAL A 12 7.77 1.99 -12.37
C VAL A 12 8.62 3.10 -11.78
N GLY A 13 9.61 2.71 -10.98
CA GLY A 13 10.56 3.64 -10.38
C GLY A 13 10.12 4.25 -9.04
N ARG A 14 11.11 4.79 -8.33
CA ARG A 14 10.94 5.32 -6.97
C ARG A 14 9.98 6.51 -6.89
N ASP A 15 9.98 7.35 -7.92
CA ASP A 15 9.14 8.56 -7.94
C ASP A 15 7.66 8.22 -8.08
N ALA A 16 7.33 7.22 -8.90
CA ALA A 16 5.95 6.77 -9.07
C ALA A 16 5.41 6.16 -7.76
N ALA A 17 6.20 5.29 -7.11
CA ALA A 17 5.85 4.74 -5.81
C ALA A 17 5.69 5.84 -4.75
N ARG A 18 6.64 6.78 -4.67
CA ARG A 18 6.57 7.91 -3.74
C ARG A 18 5.31 8.74 -3.95
N GLN A 19 4.96 9.06 -5.20
CA GLN A 19 3.77 9.85 -5.51
C GLN A 19 2.50 9.13 -5.08
N PHE A 20 2.43 7.81 -5.30
CA PHE A 20 1.31 6.98 -4.85
C PHE A 20 1.18 7.05 -3.32
N PHE A 21 2.25 6.81 -2.56
CA PHE A 21 2.22 6.91 -1.10
C PHE A 21 1.85 8.31 -0.61
N LEU A 22 2.33 9.37 -1.28
CA LEU A 22 2.01 10.75 -0.90
C LEU A 22 0.53 11.08 -1.06
N VAL A 23 -0.18 10.48 -2.02
CA VAL A 23 -1.64 10.67 -2.15
C VAL A 23 -2.34 10.13 -0.91
N TYR A 24 -2.04 8.90 -0.50
CA TYR A 24 -2.66 8.30 0.68
C TYR A 24 -2.23 8.98 1.99
N ALA A 25 -0.96 9.36 2.14
CA ALA A 25 -0.48 10.07 3.33
C ALA A 25 -1.12 11.46 3.50
N ARG A 26 -1.52 12.12 2.40
CA ARG A 26 -2.27 13.37 2.45
C ARG A 26 -3.74 13.16 2.78
N ALA A 27 -4.37 12.14 2.19
CA ALA A 27 -5.76 11.78 2.45
C ALA A 27 -5.99 11.31 3.90
N PHE A 28 -5.00 10.59 4.45
CA PHE A 28 -4.99 10.02 5.80
C PHE A 28 -3.74 10.52 6.55
N PRO A 29 -3.78 11.72 7.15
CA PRO A 29 -2.61 12.30 7.83
C PRO A 29 -2.20 11.53 9.10
N ASP A 30 -3.08 10.68 9.62
CA ASP A 30 -2.87 9.75 10.72
C ASP A 30 -2.74 8.29 10.23
N LEU A 31 -2.34 8.09 8.97
CA LEU A 31 -2.12 6.76 8.40
C LEU A 31 -1.07 5.98 9.21
N HIS A 32 -1.46 4.81 9.70
CA HIS A 32 -0.63 3.91 10.48
C HIS A 32 -0.71 2.51 9.91
N PHE A 33 0.45 1.85 9.80
CA PHE A 33 0.56 0.45 9.39
C PHE A 33 1.03 -0.40 10.56
N ASP A 34 0.22 -1.37 10.95
CA ASP A 34 0.60 -2.43 11.86
C ASP A 34 1.08 -3.63 11.05
N ILE A 35 2.33 -4.06 11.28
CA ILE A 35 2.90 -5.24 10.64
C ILE A 35 2.48 -6.46 11.45
N GLU A 36 1.63 -7.31 10.88
CA GLU A 36 1.11 -8.49 11.54
C GLU A 36 2.07 -9.68 11.41
N GLN A 37 2.70 -9.80 10.25
CA GLN A 37 3.59 -10.91 9.95
C GLN A 37 4.60 -10.49 8.89
N MET A 38 5.84 -10.96 9.04
CA MET A 38 6.89 -10.83 8.04
C MET A 38 7.55 -12.19 7.86
N LEU A 39 7.65 -12.65 6.61
CA LEU A 39 8.27 -13.90 6.22
C LEU A 39 9.30 -13.62 5.13
N THR A 40 10.41 -14.34 5.17
CA THR A 40 11.44 -14.29 4.14
C THR A 40 11.64 -15.68 3.55
N ALA A 41 11.74 -15.75 2.21
CA ALA A 41 11.97 -17.00 1.49
C ALA A 41 12.80 -16.71 0.23
N GLY A 42 14.09 -17.06 0.26
CA GLY A 42 15.02 -16.69 -0.82
C GLY A 42 15.06 -15.18 -1.00
N ASP A 43 14.77 -14.72 -2.23
CA ASP A 43 14.75 -13.32 -2.62
C ASP A 43 13.42 -12.61 -2.34
N PHE A 44 12.47 -13.30 -1.71
CA PHE A 44 11.14 -12.77 -1.42
C PHE A 44 10.99 -12.36 0.05
N VAL A 45 10.38 -11.20 0.27
CA VAL A 45 9.88 -10.77 1.57
C VAL A 45 8.36 -10.62 1.47
N VAL A 46 7.63 -11.35 2.31
CA VAL A 46 6.18 -11.27 2.42
C VAL A 46 5.82 -10.55 3.71
N VAL A 47 5.01 -9.50 3.61
CA VAL A 47 4.60 -8.68 4.74
C VAL A 47 3.08 -8.60 4.78
N ARG A 48 2.45 -9.13 5.83
CA ARG A 48 1.04 -8.89 6.11
C ARG A 48 0.90 -7.68 7.03
N TRP A 49 -0.04 -6.83 6.71
CA TRP A 49 -0.21 -5.56 7.41
C TRP A 49 -1.69 -5.17 7.51
N THR A 50 -2.00 -4.39 8.55
CA THR A 50 -3.26 -3.65 8.69
C THR A 50 -2.95 -2.16 8.64
N ALA A 51 -3.55 -1.45 7.69
CA ALA A 51 -3.50 0.00 7.59
C ALA A 51 -4.74 0.62 8.24
N THR A 52 -4.56 1.67 9.04
CA THR A 52 -5.65 2.45 9.62
C THR A 52 -5.42 3.93 9.43
N GLY A 53 -6.50 4.72 9.32
CA GLY A 53 -6.40 6.18 9.25
C GLY A 53 -7.77 6.83 9.21
N THR A 54 -7.81 8.15 9.40
CA THR A 54 -9.01 8.98 9.29
C THR A 54 -8.97 9.75 7.97
N HIS A 55 -10.02 9.63 7.15
CA HIS A 55 -10.10 10.32 5.85
C HIS A 55 -10.34 11.82 6.06
N ARG A 56 -9.25 12.60 6.12
CA ARG A 56 -9.24 14.06 6.41
C ARG A 56 -8.76 14.93 5.25
N GLY A 57 -8.09 14.36 4.26
CA GLY A 57 -7.72 15.03 3.02
C GLY A 57 -8.54 14.55 1.83
N ASP A 58 -8.36 15.16 0.66
CA ASP A 58 -8.92 14.65 -0.59
C ASP A 58 -8.24 13.33 -0.97
N LEU A 59 -9.05 12.34 -1.35
CA LEU A 59 -8.58 11.05 -1.86
C LEU A 59 -9.03 10.88 -3.31
N MET A 60 -8.15 11.25 -4.25
CA MET A 60 -8.39 11.06 -5.69
C MET A 60 -9.74 11.67 -6.16
N GLY A 61 -10.08 12.86 -5.67
CA GLY A 61 -11.34 13.55 -5.97
C GLY A 61 -12.50 13.20 -5.03
N LEU A 62 -12.30 12.29 -4.08
CA LEU A 62 -13.25 12.04 -3.00
C LEU A 62 -13.01 13.04 -1.87
N PRO A 63 -14.03 13.84 -1.49
CA PRO A 63 -13.89 14.79 -0.40
C PRO A 63 -13.71 14.07 0.95
N PRO A 64 -13.05 14.72 1.93
CA PRO A 64 -12.80 14.13 3.23
C PRO A 64 -14.11 13.79 3.95
N THR A 65 -14.20 12.55 4.42
CA THR A 65 -15.42 12.05 5.08
C THR A 65 -15.36 12.12 6.60
N ASN A 66 -14.18 12.37 7.19
CA ASN A 66 -13.89 12.28 8.62
C ASN A 66 -14.18 10.91 9.26
N LYS A 67 -14.39 9.86 8.45
CA LYS A 67 -14.57 8.49 8.93
C LYS A 67 -13.23 7.79 9.06
N ARG A 68 -13.14 6.85 10.01
CA ARG A 68 -12.02 5.94 10.14
C ARG A 68 -12.11 4.84 9.09
N ALA A 69 -11.02 4.60 8.39
CA ALA A 69 -10.84 3.49 7.48
C ALA A 69 -9.88 2.45 8.10
N VAL A 70 -10.13 1.19 7.77
CA VAL A 70 -9.27 0.05 8.09
C VAL A 70 -9.16 -0.80 6.84
N THR A 71 -7.94 -1.12 6.45
CA THR A 71 -7.66 -1.97 5.28
C THR A 71 -6.59 -2.97 5.65
N ARG A 72 -6.83 -4.25 5.34
CA ARG A 72 -5.83 -5.31 5.51
C ARG A 72 -5.17 -5.61 4.18
N GLY A 73 -3.89 -5.93 4.21
CA GLY A 73 -3.17 -6.28 2.99
C GLY A 73 -1.96 -7.16 3.23
N CYS A 74 -1.36 -7.54 2.12
CA CYS A 74 -0.15 -8.32 2.03
C CYS A 74 0.71 -7.78 0.89
N SER A 75 1.95 -7.45 1.19
CA SER A 75 2.97 -7.11 0.19
C SER A 75 3.89 -8.32 -0.02
N VAL A 76 4.22 -8.60 -1.27
CA VAL A 76 5.22 -9.58 -1.69
C VAL A 76 6.27 -8.81 -2.49
N THR A 77 7.44 -8.64 -1.90
CA THR A 77 8.53 -7.87 -2.47
C THR A 77 9.67 -8.80 -2.87
N GLU A 78 10.07 -8.72 -4.13
CA GLU A 78 11.25 -9.39 -4.69
C GLU A 78 12.47 -8.48 -4.55
N TYR A 79 13.61 -9.07 -4.18
CA TYR A 79 14.87 -8.38 -4.00
C TYR A 79 15.93 -8.89 -4.98
N GLU A 80 16.64 -7.98 -5.63
CA GLU A 80 17.89 -8.27 -6.34
C GLU A 80 19.02 -7.48 -5.71
N ASN A 81 20.10 -8.14 -5.30
CA ASN A 81 21.30 -7.49 -4.73
C ASN A 81 20.94 -6.49 -3.60
N SER A 82 20.07 -6.91 -2.67
CA SER A 82 19.56 -6.09 -1.56
C SER A 82 18.73 -4.87 -1.97
N ARG A 83 18.23 -4.82 -3.22
CA ARG A 83 17.33 -3.77 -3.70
C ARG A 83 15.97 -4.37 -4.07
N PRO A 84 14.85 -3.78 -3.65
CA PRO A 84 13.55 -4.16 -4.17
C PRO A 84 13.52 -4.01 -5.69
N SER A 85 13.26 -5.11 -6.41
CA SER A 85 13.12 -5.15 -7.87
C SER A 85 11.65 -5.12 -8.28
N HIS A 86 10.79 -5.80 -7.51
CA HIS A 86 9.36 -5.89 -7.78
C HIS A 86 8.57 -5.90 -6.48
N ASP A 87 7.39 -5.26 -6.47
CA ASP A 87 6.46 -5.32 -5.36
C ASP A 87 5.04 -5.64 -5.86
N ARG A 88 4.38 -6.58 -5.19
CA ARG A 88 2.99 -6.99 -5.42
C ARG A 88 2.24 -6.80 -4.12
N ILE A 89 1.24 -5.92 -4.13
CA ILE A 89 0.46 -5.61 -2.95
C ILE A 89 -0.97 -6.06 -3.21
N TYR A 90 -1.46 -6.94 -2.35
CA TYR A 90 -2.83 -7.41 -2.29
C TYR A 90 -3.48 -6.75 -1.08
N TRP A 91 -4.68 -6.23 -1.21
CA TRP A 91 -5.40 -5.70 -0.06
C TRP A 91 -6.90 -5.83 -0.23
N ASP A 92 -7.58 -5.86 0.91
CA ASP A 92 -9.02 -5.95 0.97
C ASP A 92 -9.63 -4.59 0.61
N SER A 93 -10.17 -4.53 -0.60
CA SER A 93 -11.10 -3.50 -1.02
C SER A 93 -12.51 -3.96 -0.63
N GLY A 94 -12.86 -3.80 0.64
CA GLY A 94 -14.16 -4.25 1.15
C GLY A 94 -15.31 -3.82 0.23
N ASN A 95 -16.16 -4.78 -0.14
CA ASN A 95 -17.44 -4.55 -0.80
C ASN A 95 -18.54 -4.33 0.24
#